data_AF-A0A174EDD6-F1
#
_entry.id   AF-A0A174EDD6-F1
#
_cell.length_a   1.000
_cell.length_b   1.000
_cell.length_c   1.000
_cell.angle_alpha   90.00
_cell.angle_beta   90.00
_cell.angle_gamma   90.00
#
_symmetry.space_group_name_H-M   'P 1'
#
loop_
_entity.id
_entity.type
_entity.pdbx_description
1 polymer ?
#
loop_
_entity_poly.entity_id
_entity_poly.type
_entity_poly.pdbx_seq_one_letter_code
_entity_poly.pdbx_strand_id
1 'polypeptide(L)' 'MNMKKTAFKTLALIFTVLTLLGSLYVLLQRGQVSPGYAVIPMLFAILFIQLSHSVPR' A
#
# COMPACT_ATOMS: atom_id res chain seq x y z
N MET A 1 1.21 -5.41 22.80
CA MET A 1 1.16 -5.11 21.35
C MET A 1 -0.29 -5.21 20.91
N ASN A 2 -0.95 -4.10 20.56
CA ASN A 2 -2.35 -4.12 20.13
C ASN A 2 -2.49 -4.90 18.81
N MET A 3 -3.16 -6.06 18.83
CA MET A 3 -3.32 -6.95 17.66
C MET A 3 -3.80 -6.20 16.41
N LYS A 4 -4.70 -5.23 16.57
CA LYS A 4 -5.22 -4.38 15.49
C LYS A 4 -4.11 -3.57 14.81
N LYS A 5 -3.21 -2.98 15.62
CA LYS A 5 -2.11 -2.15 15.13
C LYS A 5 -1.10 -2.97 14.32
N THR A 6 -0.81 -4.19 14.77
CA THR A 6 0.05 -5.13 14.04
C THR A 6 -0.59 -5.57 12.72
N ALA A 7 -1.89 -5.89 12.72
CA ALA A 7 -2.61 -6.25 11.51
C ALA A 7 -2.57 -5.13 10.45
N PHE A 8 -2.86 -3.88 10.85
CA PHE A 8 -2.80 -2.74 9.92
C PHE A 8 -1.39 -2.48 9.39
N LYS A 9 -0.34 -2.67 10.20
CA LYS A 9 1.06 -2.55 9.74
C LYS A 9 1.42 -3.64 8.73
N THR A 10 1.03 -4.89 8.97
CA THR A 10 1.28 -5.98 8.02
C THR A 10 0.54 -5.72 6.70
N LEU A 11 -0.70 -5.25 6.77
CA LEU A 11 -1.49 -4.92 5.59
C LEU A 11 -0.85 -3.77 4.78
N ALA A 12 -0.42 -2.71 5.45
CA ALA A 12 0.33 -1.63 4.81
C ALA A 12 1.61 -2.11 4.11
N LEU A 13 2.34 -3.06 4.71
CA LEU A 13 3.53 -3.65 4.10
C LEU A 13 3.18 -4.41 2.80
N ILE A 14 2.11 -5.21 2.81
CA ILE A 14 1.63 -5.93 1.62
C ILE A 14 1.28 -4.94 0.49
N PHE A 15 0.52 -3.89 0.81
CA PHE A 15 0.14 -2.87 -0.16
C PHE A 15 1.34 -2.05 -0.69
N THR A 16 2.38 -1.87 0.14
CA THR A 16 3.63 -1.24 -0.29
C THR A 16 4.35 -2.08 -1.33
N VAL A 17 4.47 -3.40 -1.10
CA VAL A 17 5.06 -4.32 -2.10
C VAL A 17 4.22 -4.33 -3.38
N LEU A 18 2.90 -4.34 -3.26
CA LEU A 18 2.00 -4.28 -4.41
C LEU A 18 2.14 -2.96 -5.20
N THR A 19 2.40 -1.84 -4.51
CA THR A 19 2.70 -0.54 -5.14
C THR A 19 3.99 -0.59 -5.94
N LEU A 20 5.03 -1.24 -5.41
CA LEU A 20 6.30 -1.43 -6.13
C LEU A 20 6.11 -2.31 -7.36
N LEU A 21 5.36 -3.41 -7.25
CA LEU A 21 5.03 -4.28 -8.39
C LEU A 21 4.20 -3.56 -9.44
N GLY A 22 3.19 -2.80 -9.02
CA GLY A 22 2.37 -1.98 -9.92
C GLY A 22 3.19 -0.92 -10.63
N SER A 23 4.11 -0.25 -9.91
CA SER A 23 5.02 0.74 -10.50
C SER A 23 5.98 0.09 -11.49
N LEU A 24 6.54 -1.07 -11.13
CA LEU A 24 7.43 -1.84 -12.00
C LEU A 24 6.70 -2.31 -13.26
N TYR A 25 5.46 -2.80 -13.13
CA TYR A 25 4.63 -3.20 -14.27
C TYR A 25 4.36 -2.03 -15.22
N VAL A 26 4.00 -0.87 -14.68
CA VAL A 26 3.80 0.36 -15.47
C VAL A 26 5.08 0.77 -16.19
N LEU A 27 6.23 0.68 -15.51
CA LEU A 27 7.52 1.06 -16.07
C LEU A 27 7.98 0.10 -17.17
N LEU A 28 7.83 -1.21 -16.99
CA LEU A 28 8.18 -2.23 -17.98
C LEU A 28 7.32 -2.11 -19.24
N GLN A 29 6.04 -1.78 -19.08
CA GLN A 29 5.12 -1.50 -20.18
C GLN A 29 5.29 -0.07 -20.76
N ARG A 30 6.37 0.65 -20.40
CA ARG A 30 6.69 2.01 -20.87
C ARG A 30 5.57 3.03 -20.65
N GLY A 31 4.78 2.88 -19.59
CA GLY A 31 3.64 3.74 -19.30
C GLY A 31 2.44 3.54 -20.24
N GLN A 32 2.42 2.50 -21.08
CA GLN A 32 1.26 2.18 -21.92
C GLN A 32 0.09 1.62 -21.10
N VAL A 33 0.35 1.14 -19.88
CA VAL A 33 -0.67 0.67 -18.93
C VAL A 33 -0.93 1.76 -17.89
N SER A 34 -2.17 1.82 -17.39
CA SER A 34 -2.59 2.90 -16.50
C SER A 34 -1.73 2.96 -15.22
N PRO A 35 -1.24 4.13 -14.81
CA PRO A 35 -0.52 4.29 -13.54
C PRO A 35 -1.38 3.95 -12.32
N GLY A 36 -2.70 3.79 -12.51
CA GLY A 36 -3.63 3.30 -11.48
C GLY A 36 -3.19 1.98 -10.83
N TYR A 37 -2.47 1.11 -11.54
CA TYR A 37 -1.93 -0.14 -10.95
C TYR A 37 -0.96 0.10 -9.79
N ALA A 38 -0.26 1.24 -9.76
CA ALA A 38 0.58 1.66 -8.64
C ALA A 38 -0.19 2.53 -7.64
N VAL A 39 -1.00 3.47 -8.15
CA VAL A 39 -1.68 4.49 -7.32
C VAL A 39 -2.75 3.88 -6.41
N ILE A 40 -3.53 2.91 -6.89
CA ILE A 40 -4.58 2.26 -6.09
C ILE A 40 -4.00 1.59 -4.84
N PRO A 41 -3.02 0.66 -4.96
CA PRO A 41 -2.44 0.05 -3.78
C PRO A 41 -1.69 1.04 -2.87
N MET A 42 -1.14 2.12 -3.43
CA MET A 42 -0.50 3.19 -2.65
C MET A 42 -1.50 3.91 -1.73
N LEU A 43 -2.68 4.27 -2.24
CA LEU A 43 -3.73 4.93 -1.45
C LEU A 43 -4.20 4.03 -0.29
N PHE A 44 -4.33 2.73 -0.53
CA PHE A 44 -4.64 1.76 0.52
C PHE A 44 -3.52 1.65 1.56
N ALA A 45 -2.25 1.64 1.15
CA ALA A 45 -1.12 1.64 2.09
C ALA A 45 -1.18 2.86 3.02
N ILE A 46 -1.40 4.06 2.48
CA ILE A 46 -1.50 5.30 3.26
C ILE A 46 -2.68 5.22 4.23
N LEU A 47 -3.85 4.78 3.78
CA LEU A 47 -5.04 4.61 4.63
C LEU A 47 -4.76 3.66 5.81
N PHE A 48 -4.13 2.51 5.57
CA PHE A 48 -3.82 1.56 6.65
C PHE A 48 -2.75 2.07 7.62
N ILE A 49 -1.78 2.85 7.14
CA ILE A 49 -0.80 3.51 8.00
C ILE A 49 -1.48 4.54 8.91
N GLN A 50 -2.35 5.38 8.35
CA GLN A 50 -3.12 6.38 9.12
C GLN A 50 -4.03 5.69 10.15
N LEU A 51 -4.78 4.67 9.76
CA LEU A 51 -5.61 3.88 10.67
C LEU A 51 -4.80 3.23 11.79
N SER A 52 -3.59 2.73 11.50
CA SER A 52 -2.68 2.18 12.50
C SER A 52 -2.24 3.23 13.54
N HIS A 53 -2.08 4.49 13.13
CA HIS A 53 -1.73 5.60 14.02
C HIS A 53 -2.92 6.09 14.84
N SER A 54 -4.14 6.02 14.32
CA SER A 54 -5.36 6.40 15.03
C SER A 54 -5.80 5.41 16.12
N VAL A 55 -5.26 4.19 16.15
CA VAL A 55 -5.54 3.24 17.25
C VAL A 55 -4.84 3.74 18.54
N PRO A 56 -5.59 4.11 19.60
CA PRO A 56 -5.00 4.54 20.87
C PRO A 56 -4.15 3.42 21.49
N ARG A 57 -3.06 3.81 22.17
CA ARG A 57 -2.03 2.91 22.70
C ARG A 57 -2.57 1.99 23.79
#